data_AF-A0A937BTT4-F1
#
_entry.id   AF-A0A937BTT4-F1
#
_cell.length_a   1.000
_cell.length_b   1.000
_cell.length_c   1.000
_cell.angle_alpha   90.00
_cell.angle_beta   90.00
_cell.angle_gamma   90.00
#
_symmetry.space_group_name_H-M   'P 1'
#
loop_
_entity.id
_entity.type
_entity.pdbx_description
1 polymer ?
#
loop_
_entity_poly.entity_id
_entity_poly.type
_entity_poly.pdbx_seq_one_letter_code
_entity_poly.pdbx_strand_id
1 'polypeptide(L)'
;MKKHHYLICLLSIITLPSNTQSQTSNKTIYHTSYIDFNKNGKMDPYENPALPTQVRLNNLISQMTLEEKAGQLLTPFGWPMYVRNGDNVELTDKFKSDLSQKHIGSLWGFLRADPWTERTLKTGFNPTMAVSN
;
A
#
# COMPACT_ATOMS: atom_id res chain seq x y z
N MET A 1 -45.74 51.55 -11.00
CA MET A 1 -44.31 51.54 -11.41
C MET A 1 -43.51 51.59 -10.11
N LYS A 2 -42.87 50.54 -9.59
CA LYS A 2 -41.92 49.59 -10.19
C LYS A 2 -42.20 48.19 -9.62
N LYS A 3 -42.21 47.20 -10.52
CA LYS A 3 -42.24 45.76 -10.23
C LYS A 3 -40.92 45.38 -9.53
N HIS A 4 -40.90 44.38 -8.65
CA HIS A 4 -39.83 43.40 -8.37
C HIS A 4 -40.36 42.46 -7.25
N HIS A 5 -41.25 41.54 -7.61
CA HIS A 5 -41.00 40.08 -7.68
C HIS A 5 -40.73 39.42 -6.32
N TYR A 6 -41.82 39.04 -5.65
CA TYR A 6 -41.87 37.83 -4.84
C TYR A 6 -41.63 36.63 -5.75
N LEU A 7 -40.64 35.78 -5.45
CA LEU A 7 -40.66 34.39 -5.87
C LEU A 7 -40.18 33.50 -4.73
N ILE A 8 -41.16 32.79 -4.19
CA ILE A 8 -41.07 31.74 -3.18
C ILE A 8 -40.64 30.44 -3.89
N CYS A 9 -39.69 29.72 -3.27
CA CYS A 9 -39.51 28.26 -3.28
C CYS A 9 -39.27 27.54 -4.62
N LEU A 10 -38.12 26.84 -4.73
CA LEU A 10 -38.03 25.45 -5.22
C LEU A 10 -36.62 24.87 -4.98
N LEU A 11 -36.55 23.95 -4.02
CA LEU A 11 -35.72 22.74 -3.97
C LEU A 11 -34.42 22.69 -4.79
N SER A 12 -33.28 22.75 -4.10
CA SER A 12 -32.28 21.67 -4.06
C SER A 12 -31.11 22.14 -3.19
N ILE A 13 -31.30 22.04 -1.87
CA ILE A 13 -30.16 21.99 -0.95
C ILE A 13 -29.40 20.74 -1.38
N ILE A 14 -28.27 20.96 -2.06
CA ILE A 14 -27.29 19.94 -2.36
C ILE A 14 -26.76 19.50 -1.01
N THR A 15 -27.42 18.50 -0.41
CA THR A 15 -26.81 17.70 0.64
C THR A 15 -25.71 16.92 -0.05
N LEU A 16 -24.50 17.47 0.00
CA LEU A 16 -23.27 16.69 -0.15
C LEU A 16 -23.46 15.45 0.72
N PRO A 17 -23.37 14.21 0.18
CA PRO A 17 -23.26 13.05 1.02
C PRO A 17 -22.01 13.28 1.86
N SER A 18 -22.24 13.55 3.14
CA SER A 18 -21.18 13.65 4.12
C SER A 18 -20.38 12.37 4.02
N ASN A 19 -19.07 12.55 3.86
CA ASN A 19 -18.04 11.53 3.91
C ASN A 19 -18.52 10.30 4.68
N THR A 20 -18.55 9.16 4.01
CA THR A 20 -18.57 7.86 4.68
C THR A 20 -17.44 7.90 5.70
N GLN A 21 -17.79 8.05 6.97
CA GLN A 21 -16.86 7.79 8.06
C GLN A 21 -16.49 6.32 7.93
N SER A 22 -15.31 6.06 7.38
CA SER A 22 -14.63 4.80 7.62
C SER A 22 -14.48 4.69 9.14
N GLN A 23 -15.34 3.87 9.74
CA GLN A 23 -15.28 3.57 11.16
C GLN A 23 -13.99 2.80 11.39
N THR A 24 -12.90 3.48 11.74
CA THR A 24 -11.69 2.86 12.26
C THR A 24 -11.95 2.39 13.69
N SER A 25 -12.81 1.39 13.88
CA SER A 25 -12.64 0.51 15.02
C SER A 25 -11.30 -0.19 14.82
N ASN A 26 -10.46 -0.27 15.85
CA ASN A 26 -9.19 -1.01 15.83
C ASN A 26 -9.46 -2.52 15.62
N LYS A 27 -9.88 -2.92 14.42
CA LYS A 27 -10.15 -4.30 14.05
C LYS A 27 -8.81 -4.91 13.64
N THR A 28 -8.33 -5.84 14.45
CA THR A 28 -7.09 -6.57 14.20
C THR A 28 -7.21 -7.38 12.91
N ILE A 29 -6.20 -7.27 12.03
CA ILE A 29 -6.12 -8.02 10.77
C ILE A 29 -5.74 -9.50 10.95
N TYR A 30 -5.25 -9.86 12.14
CA TYR A 30 -4.78 -11.20 12.48
C TYR A 30 -5.92 -12.03 13.08
N HIS A 31 -6.27 -13.14 12.42
CA HIS A 31 -7.20 -14.13 12.91
C HIS A 31 -6.47 -15.46 13.15
N THR A 32 -7.05 -16.34 13.96
CA THR A 32 -6.43 -17.64 14.29
C THR A 32 -6.13 -18.50 13.05
N SER A 33 -6.94 -18.39 12.00
CA SER A 33 -6.84 -19.23 10.79
C SER A 33 -6.40 -18.49 9.53
N TYR A 34 -6.36 -17.15 9.53
CA TYR A 34 -5.98 -16.36 8.36
C TYR A 34 -5.57 -14.92 8.74
N ILE A 35 -5.00 -14.20 7.78
CA ILE A 35 -4.71 -12.78 7.87
C ILE A 35 -5.60 -12.07 6.85
N ASP A 36 -6.37 -11.08 7.30
CA ASP A 36 -7.20 -10.21 6.48
C ASP A 36 -6.32 -9.10 5.86
N PHE A 37 -5.75 -9.36 4.69
CA PHE A 37 -4.76 -8.46 4.07
C PHE A 37 -5.42 -7.20 3.51
N ASN A 38 -6.65 -7.30 3.00
CA ASN A 38 -7.38 -6.17 2.42
C ASN A 38 -8.28 -5.44 3.44
N LYS A 39 -8.33 -5.91 4.69
CA LYS A 39 -9.02 -5.30 5.84
C LYS A 39 -10.54 -5.21 5.67
N ASN A 40 -11.14 -6.11 4.88
CA ASN A 40 -12.56 -6.07 4.59
C ASN A 40 -13.41 -6.79 5.67
N GLY A 41 -12.77 -7.44 6.63
CA GLY A 41 -13.41 -8.07 7.78
C GLY A 41 -14.01 -9.45 7.51
N LYS A 42 -13.73 -10.08 6.37
CA LYS A 42 -14.11 -11.46 6.03
C LYS A 42 -12.89 -12.20 5.48
N MET A 43 -12.93 -13.53 5.49
CA MET A 43 -11.90 -14.33 4.82
C MET A 43 -12.20 -14.41 3.33
N ASP A 44 -11.33 -13.84 2.49
CA ASP A 44 -11.43 -14.01 1.05
C ASP A 44 -10.75 -15.31 0.57
N PRO A 45 -11.15 -15.86 -0.58
CA PRO A 45 -10.57 -17.11 -1.09
C PRO A 45 -9.04 -17.11 -1.19
N TYR A 46 -8.40 -15.98 -1.54
CA TYR A 46 -6.93 -15.92 -1.65
C TYR A 46 -6.20 -16.09 -0.30
N GLU A 47 -6.87 -15.72 0.79
CA GLU A 47 -6.36 -15.75 2.17
C GLU A 47 -6.48 -17.15 2.80
N ASN A 48 -7.32 -18.01 2.24
CA ASN A 48 -7.55 -19.36 2.76
C ASN A 48 -6.49 -20.35 2.23
N PRO A 49 -5.58 -20.87 3.09
CA PRO A 49 -4.54 -21.80 2.66
C PRO A 49 -5.07 -23.19 2.29
N ALA A 50 -6.30 -23.55 2.68
CA ALA A 50 -6.91 -24.86 2.37
C ALA A 50 -7.49 -24.93 0.95
N LEU A 51 -7.61 -23.80 0.23
CA LEU A 51 -8.09 -23.78 -1.15
C LEU A 51 -6.95 -24.04 -2.15
N PRO A 52 -7.25 -24.64 -3.33
CA PRO A 52 -6.25 -24.83 -4.37
C PRO A 52 -5.61 -23.52 -4.82
N THR A 53 -4.31 -23.55 -5.14
CA THR A 53 -3.54 -22.37 -5.57
C THR A 53 -4.21 -21.60 -6.70
N GLN A 54 -4.81 -22.30 -7.68
CA GLN A 54 -5.48 -21.63 -8.80
C GLN A 54 -6.71 -20.80 -8.36
N VAL A 55 -7.48 -21.29 -7.39
CA VAL A 55 -8.64 -20.56 -6.84
C VAL A 55 -8.17 -19.31 -6.12
N ARG A 56 -7.11 -19.44 -5.32
CA ARG A 56 -6.51 -18.33 -4.56
C ARG A 56 -5.94 -17.27 -5.50
N LEU A 57 -5.20 -17.69 -6.52
CA LEU A 57 -4.61 -16.82 -7.53
C LEU A 57 -5.68 -16.06 -8.32
N ASN A 58 -6.68 -16.77 -8.86
CA ASN A 58 -7.75 -16.16 -9.64
C ASN A 58 -8.50 -15.11 -8.82
N ASN A 59 -8.79 -15.41 -7.56
CA ASN A 59 -9.45 -14.46 -6.67
C ASN A 59 -8.58 -13.23 -6.40
N LEU A 60 -7.29 -13.39 -6.07
CA LEU A 60 -6.36 -12.27 -5.85
C LEU A 60 -6.24 -11.36 -7.09
N ILE A 61 -5.99 -11.96 -8.26
CA ILE A 61 -5.83 -11.21 -9.52
C ILE A 61 -7.13 -10.50 -9.93
N SER A 62 -8.29 -11.07 -9.58
CA SER A 62 -9.58 -10.42 -9.87
C SER A 62 -9.83 -9.16 -9.02
N GLN A 63 -9.17 -9.04 -7.86
CA GLN A 63 -9.28 -7.88 -6.97
C GLN A 63 -8.31 -6.76 -7.33
N MET A 64 -7.28 -7.03 -8.14
CA MET A 64 -6.27 -6.04 -8.54
C MET A 64 -6.71 -5.21 -9.75
N THR A 65 -6.37 -3.93 -9.70
CA THR A 65 -6.38 -3.00 -10.84
C THR A 65 -5.30 -3.36 -11.88
N LEU A 66 -5.34 -2.75 -13.06
CA LEU A 66 -4.32 -2.98 -14.09
C LEU A 66 -2.96 -2.43 -13.65
N GLU A 67 -2.97 -1.28 -12.98
CA GLU A 67 -1.82 -0.57 -12.45
C GLU A 67 -1.13 -1.40 -11.37
N GLU A 68 -1.88 -2.00 -10.45
CA GLU A 68 -1.33 -2.91 -9.43
C GLU A 68 -0.70 -4.15 -10.06
N LYS A 69 -1.35 -4.75 -11.07
CA LYS A 69 -0.80 -5.90 -11.81
C LYS A 69 0.50 -5.54 -12.51
N ALA A 70 0.55 -4.39 -13.18
CA ALA A 70 1.77 -3.90 -13.82
C ALA A 70 2.86 -3.61 -12.77
N GLY A 71 2.48 -3.04 -11.63
CA GLY A 71 3.37 -2.74 -10.51
C GLY A 71 4.05 -3.98 -9.93
N GLN A 72 3.34 -5.12 -9.86
CA GLN A 72 3.93 -6.39 -9.43
C GLN A 72 5.10 -6.85 -10.31
N LEU A 73 5.16 -6.41 -11.57
CA LEU A 73 6.26 -6.72 -12.50
C LEU A 73 7.44 -5.75 -12.36
N LEU A 74 7.26 -4.63 -11.65
CA LEU A 74 8.31 -3.64 -11.46
C LEU A 74 9.29 -4.08 -10.37
N THR A 75 10.58 -4.04 -10.71
CA THR A 75 11.67 -4.36 -9.78
C THR A 75 12.73 -3.25 -9.79
N PRO A 76 12.43 -2.05 -9.25
CA PRO A 76 13.40 -0.97 -9.17
C PRO A 76 14.58 -1.30 -8.24
N PHE A 77 15.63 -0.51 -8.36
CA PHE A 77 16.79 -0.57 -7.48
C PHE A 77 16.43 -0.31 -6.02
N GLY A 78 16.84 -1.21 -5.13
CA GLY A 78 16.47 -1.18 -3.72
C GLY A 78 17.36 -0.30 -2.84
N TRP A 79 18.63 -0.10 -3.21
CA TRP A 79 19.54 0.70 -2.38
C TRP A 79 19.10 2.16 -2.21
N PRO A 80 18.39 2.86 -3.12
CA PRO A 80 17.90 4.22 -2.87
C PRO A 80 16.66 4.30 -1.95
N MET A 81 16.12 3.15 -1.51
CA MET A 81 14.81 3.09 -0.84
C MET A 81 14.88 3.34 0.67
N TYR A 82 16.08 3.36 1.23
CA TYR A 82 16.28 3.59 2.66
C TYR A 82 17.48 4.50 2.93
N VAL A 83 17.48 5.12 4.10
CA VAL A 83 18.64 5.78 4.70
C VAL A 83 18.93 5.06 6.02
N ARG A 84 20.21 4.79 6.26
CA ARG A 84 20.68 4.18 7.49
C ARG A 84 21.51 5.19 8.27
N ASN A 85 21.13 5.42 9.52
CA ASN A 85 21.82 6.29 10.47
C ASN A 85 22.14 5.48 11.74
N GLY A 86 23.32 4.85 11.76
CA GLY A 86 23.70 3.94 12.85
C GLY A 86 22.84 2.68 12.83
N ASP A 87 22.04 2.47 13.89
CA ASP A 87 21.09 1.36 14.02
C ASP A 87 19.68 1.71 13.54
N ASN A 88 19.43 2.98 13.21
CA ASN A 88 18.15 3.42 12.71
C ASN A 88 18.09 3.31 11.18
N VAL A 89 16.99 2.78 10.67
CA VAL A 89 16.69 2.66 9.24
C VAL A 89 15.38 3.36 8.95
N GLU A 90 15.43 4.30 8.02
CA GLU A 90 14.27 5.09 7.61
C GLU A 90 14.00 4.89 6.12
N LEU A 91 12.73 4.81 5.75
CA LEU A 91 12.30 4.72 4.35
C LEU A 91 12.37 6.10 3.69
N THR A 92 12.96 6.16 2.49
CA THR A 92 13.06 7.41 1.74
C THR A 92 11.70 7.84 1.20
N ASP A 93 11.54 9.14 0.95
CA ASP A 93 10.33 9.64 0.29
C ASP A 93 10.20 9.09 -1.13
N LYS A 94 11.33 8.78 -1.77
CA LYS A 94 11.35 8.04 -3.04
C LYS A 94 10.66 6.68 -2.91
N PHE A 95 10.95 5.90 -1.86
CA PHE A 95 10.28 4.62 -1.64
C PHE A 95 8.78 4.81 -1.44
N LYS A 96 8.37 5.76 -0.59
CA LYS A 96 6.95 6.05 -0.34
C LYS A 96 6.22 6.46 -1.63
N SER A 97 6.84 7.32 -2.43
CA SER A 97 6.32 7.75 -3.72
C SER A 97 6.19 6.59 -4.70
N ASP A 98 7.26 5.80 -4.90
CA ASP A 98 7.25 4.66 -5.81
C ASP A 98 6.22 3.60 -5.38
N LEU A 99 6.07 3.34 -4.08
CA LEU A 99 5.08 2.40 -3.56
C LEU A 99 3.65 2.88 -3.85
N SER A 100 3.36 4.17 -3.58
CA SER A 100 2.01 4.74 -3.78
C SER A 100 1.61 4.89 -5.24
N GLN A 101 2.56 5.21 -6.13
CA GLN A 101 2.28 5.52 -7.53
C GLN A 101 2.44 4.33 -8.47
N LYS A 102 3.39 3.43 -8.17
CA LYS A 102 3.79 2.36 -9.09
C LYS A 102 3.44 0.97 -8.58
N HIS A 103 2.96 0.83 -7.35
CA HIS A 103 2.57 -0.46 -6.77
C HIS A 103 3.67 -1.53 -6.89
N ILE A 104 4.93 -1.13 -6.64
CA ILE A 104 6.12 -1.95 -6.87
C ILE A 104 6.02 -3.32 -6.17
N GLY A 105 6.27 -4.40 -6.93
CA GLY A 105 6.21 -5.77 -6.41
C GLY A 105 7.49 -6.26 -5.75
N SER A 106 8.65 -5.74 -6.17
CA SER A 106 9.94 -6.22 -5.68
C SER A 106 11.03 -5.15 -5.76
N LEU A 107 12.14 -5.36 -5.06
CA LEU A 107 13.31 -4.47 -5.05
C LEU A 107 14.56 -5.25 -5.45
N TRP A 108 15.25 -4.79 -6.50
CA TRP A 108 16.48 -5.42 -6.94
C TRP A 108 17.69 -4.83 -6.23
N GLY A 109 18.56 -5.71 -5.72
CA GLY A 109 19.82 -5.31 -5.11
C GLY A 109 19.66 -4.47 -3.84
N PHE A 110 18.57 -4.68 -3.07
CA PHE A 110 18.26 -3.94 -1.85
C PHE A 110 19.41 -3.95 -0.82
N LEU A 111 20.08 -5.09 -0.66
CA LEU A 111 21.18 -5.27 0.29
C LEU A 111 22.58 -5.10 -0.34
N ARG A 112 22.67 -4.65 -1.60
CA ARG A 112 23.99 -4.49 -2.24
C ARG A 112 24.76 -3.32 -1.65
N ALA A 113 26.07 -3.52 -1.48
CA ALA A 113 27.02 -2.52 -1.04
C ALA A 113 28.28 -2.57 -1.91
N ASP A 114 28.42 -1.60 -2.80
CA ASP A 114 29.51 -1.47 -3.76
C ASP A 114 29.76 0.04 -4.06
N PRO A 115 30.89 0.42 -4.68
CA PRO A 115 31.23 1.83 -4.89
C PRO A 115 30.19 2.65 -5.69
N TRP A 116 29.48 2.03 -6.64
CA TRP A 116 28.50 2.73 -7.50
C TRP A 116 27.10 2.78 -6.91
N THR A 117 26.80 1.99 -5.87
CA THR A 117 25.57 2.11 -5.09
C THR A 117 25.68 3.16 -3.98
N GLU A 118 26.87 3.70 -3.75
CA GLU A 118 27.18 4.65 -2.66
C GLU A 118 26.86 4.07 -1.27
N ARG A 119 26.80 2.74 -1.16
CA ARG A 119 26.55 2.01 0.08
C ARG A 119 27.86 1.47 0.63
N THR A 120 28.14 1.83 1.88
CA THR A 120 29.31 1.40 2.64
C THR A 120 28.88 0.50 3.79
N LEU A 121 29.83 -0.07 4.55
CA LEU A 121 29.53 -0.81 5.79
C LEU A 121 28.78 0.03 6.83
N LYS A 122 28.88 1.37 6.74
CA LYS A 122 28.19 2.32 7.63
C LYS A 122 26.79 2.71 7.12
N THR A 123 26.62 2.85 5.81
CA THR A 123 25.39 3.39 5.18
C THR A 123 24.49 2.34 4.53
N GLY A 124 25.01 1.14 4.27
CA GLY A 124 24.27 -0.02 3.79
C GLY A 124 23.87 -0.97 4.93
N PHE A 125 23.05 -1.97 4.65
CA PHE A 125 22.76 -3.04 5.61
C PHE A 125 23.99 -3.92 5.86
N ASN A 126 24.17 -4.35 7.11
CA ASN A 126 25.17 -5.35 7.48
C ASN A 126 24.51 -6.72 7.71
N PRO A 127 25.27 -7.83 7.77
CA PRO A 127 24.70 -9.17 7.96
C PRO A 127 23.83 -9.30 9.21
N THR A 128 24.19 -8.64 10.31
CA THR A 128 23.43 -8.68 11.56
C THR A 128 22.05 -8.02 11.41
N MET A 129 21.93 -6.95 10.62
CA MET A 129 20.65 -6.29 10.33
C MET A 129 19.84 -6.99 9.25
N ALA A 130 20.49 -7.78 8.38
CA ALA A 130 19.81 -8.54 7.33
C ALA A 130 19.11 -9.80 7.86
N VAL A 131 19.47 -10.26 9.06
CA VAL A 131 18.89 -11.43 9.70
C VAL A 131 17.89 -10.96 10.75
N SER A 132 16.61 -11.28 10.56
CA SER A 132 15.60 -11.15 11.62
C SER A 132 15.95 -12.15 12.73
N ASN A 133 16.00 -11.68 13.98
CA ASN A 133 15.90 -12.56 15.15
C ASN A 133 14.51 -13.20 15.22
#